data_AF-A0A087QZW2-F1
#
_entry.id   AF-A0A087QZW2-F1
#
_cell.length_a   1.000
_cell.length_b   1.000
_cell.length_c   1.000
_cell.angle_alpha   90.00
_cell.angle_beta   90.00
_cell.angle_gamma   90.00
#
_symmetry.space_group_name_H-M   'P 1'
#
loop_
_entity.id
_entity.type
_entity.pdbx_description
1 polymer ?
#
loop_
_entity_poly.entity_id
_entity_poly.type
_entity_poly.pdbx_seq_one_letter_code
_entity_poly.pdbx_strand_id
1 'polypeptide(L)'
;RLQSCAPSRVVIVASRAHWAGRLHPDTLGRPPPGPLSTFQDYCDSKLANVLHARELATRLEGTQVTCYAVHPGFVNTELFRHTPLWLKPLFLPLVWLFFRDAAEGAQTCLHCATQEGLERFSGRYFADCRLQEPW
;
A
#
# COMPACT_ATOMS: atom_id res chain seq x y z
N ARG A 1 8.07 -19.36 -11.13
CA ARG A 1 8.81 -19.46 -9.85
C ARG A 1 7.89 -19.41 -8.63
N LEU A 2 6.98 -18.44 -8.50
CA LEU A 2 6.04 -18.43 -7.36
C LEU A 2 5.14 -19.68 -7.30
N GLN A 3 4.56 -20.08 -8.44
CA GLN A 3 3.72 -21.29 -8.52
C GLN A 3 4.51 -22.59 -8.29
N SER A 4 5.79 -22.64 -8.70
CA SER A 4 6.64 -23.82 -8.45
C SER A 4 7.08 -23.98 -7.00
N CYS A 5 6.89 -22.94 -6.18
CA CYS A 5 7.18 -22.92 -4.75
C CYS A 5 5.89 -22.79 -3.92
N ALA A 6 4.74 -23.16 -4.49
CA ALA A 6 3.48 -23.13 -3.77
C ALA A 6 3.50 -24.06 -2.54
N PRO A 7 2.83 -23.69 -1.43
CA PRO A 7 2.07 -22.45 -1.24
C PRO A 7 2.99 -21.23 -1.08
N SER A 8 2.70 -20.12 -1.77
CA SER A 8 3.49 -18.88 -1.68
C SER A 8 2.60 -17.64 -1.63
N ARG A 9 3.15 -16.52 -1.14
CA ARG A 9 2.40 -15.29 -0.87
C ARG A 9 3.10 -14.07 -1.44
N VAL A 10 2.31 -13.17 -2.01
CA VAL A 10 2.75 -11.86 -2.50
C VAL A 10 2.14 -10.78 -1.61
N VAL A 11 2.98 -9.92 -1.03
CA VAL A 11 2.54 -8.81 -0.18
C VAL A 11 2.95 -7.50 -0.84
N ILE A 12 1.96 -6.71 -1.27
CA ILE A 12 2.18 -5.45 -1.97
C ILE A 12 1.89 -4.30 -1.01
N VAL A 13 2.91 -3.47 -0.77
CA VAL A 13 2.77 -2.31 0.12
C VAL A 13 2.02 -1.18 -0.60
N ALA A 14 0.80 -0.93 -0.14
CA ALA A 14 -0.09 0.16 -0.51
C ALA A 14 -0.11 1.25 0.60
N SER A 15 -1.16 2.06 0.63
CA SER A 15 -1.36 3.13 1.62
C SER A 15 -2.83 3.50 1.71
N ARG A 16 -3.28 4.03 2.85
CA ARG A 16 -4.62 4.62 2.99
C ARG A 16 -4.90 5.75 1.98
N ALA A 17 -3.85 6.36 1.42
CA ALA A 17 -3.94 7.33 0.32
C ALA A 17 -4.69 6.80 -0.91
N HIS A 18 -4.75 5.47 -1.12
CA HIS A 18 -5.45 4.87 -2.25
C HIS A 18 -6.94 5.22 -2.31
N TRP A 19 -7.57 5.57 -1.18
CA TRP A 19 -8.99 5.96 -1.13
C TRP A 19 -9.26 7.25 -1.91
N ALA A 20 -8.26 8.12 -2.02
CA ALA A 20 -8.33 9.35 -2.80
C ALA A 20 -7.77 9.18 -4.22
N GLY A 21 -7.30 7.97 -4.58
CA GLY A 21 -6.75 7.68 -5.90
C GLY A 21 -7.83 7.65 -6.97
N ARG A 22 -7.48 8.08 -8.17
CA ARG A 22 -8.29 8.05 -9.38
C ARG A 22 -7.44 7.58 -10.53
N LEU A 23 -7.63 6.32 -10.94
CA LEU A 23 -6.90 5.78 -12.07
C LEU A 23 -7.55 6.22 -13.37
N HIS A 24 -6.86 7.13 -14.07
CA HIS A 24 -7.15 7.50 -15.44
C HIS A 24 -6.09 6.86 -16.35
N PRO A 25 -6.43 5.81 -17.12
CA PRO A 25 -5.47 5.11 -17.98
C PRO A 25 -4.69 6.05 -18.91
N ASP A 26 -5.36 7.10 -19.40
CA ASP A 26 -4.81 8.04 -20.38
C ASP A 26 -3.72 8.97 -19.80
N THR A 27 -3.69 9.15 -18.48
CA THR A 27 -2.75 10.04 -17.79
C THR A 27 -1.70 9.29 -16.96
N LEU A 28 -1.68 7.96 -17.03
CA LEU A 28 -0.71 7.14 -16.30
C LEU A 28 0.73 7.55 -16.64
N GLY A 29 1.52 7.84 -15.61
CA GLY A 29 2.93 8.23 -15.75
C GLY A 29 3.14 9.64 -16.29
N ARG A 30 2.09 10.47 -16.39
CA ARG A 30 2.17 11.87 -16.85
C ARG A 30 1.59 12.83 -15.80
N PRO A 31 2.22 12.94 -14.63
CA PRO A 31 1.76 13.83 -13.58
C PRO A 31 1.85 15.30 -14.02
N PRO A 32 0.79 16.12 -13.86
CA PRO A 32 0.92 17.56 -14.07
C PRO A 32 1.88 18.16 -13.01
N PRO A 33 2.65 19.20 -13.33
CA PRO A 33 3.58 19.79 -12.38
C PRO A 33 2.85 20.48 -11.23
N GLY A 34 3.31 20.26 -9.98
CA GLY A 34 2.77 20.93 -8.79
C GLY A 34 2.75 20.05 -7.53
N PRO A 35 2.68 20.63 -6.33
CA PRO A 35 2.66 19.86 -5.08
C PRO A 35 1.33 19.10 -4.88
N LEU A 36 0.21 19.69 -5.30
CA LEU A 36 -1.12 19.05 -5.20
C LEU A 36 -1.25 17.86 -6.16
N SER A 37 -0.76 18.01 -7.39
CA SER A 37 -0.73 16.93 -8.37
C SER A 37 0.19 15.81 -7.92
N THR A 38 1.40 16.12 -7.42
CA THR A 38 2.33 15.11 -6.87
C THR A 38 1.68 14.26 -5.78
N PHE A 39 0.86 14.86 -4.90
CA PHE A 39 0.12 14.11 -3.89
C PHE A 39 -0.99 13.24 -4.51
N GLN A 40 -1.70 13.74 -5.52
CA GLN A 40 -2.70 12.95 -6.25
C GLN A 40 -2.04 11.76 -6.98
N ASP A 41 -0.90 11.95 -7.63
CA ASP A 41 -0.16 10.86 -8.30
C ASP A 41 0.29 9.80 -7.30
N TYR A 42 0.68 10.20 -6.09
CA TYR A 42 0.96 9.28 -5.01
C TYR A 42 -0.30 8.48 -4.63
N CYS A 43 -1.45 9.13 -4.44
CA CYS A 43 -2.73 8.46 -4.19
C CYS A 43 -3.08 7.46 -5.30
N ASP A 44 -2.92 7.85 -6.57
CA ASP A 44 -3.20 7.03 -7.75
C ASP A 44 -2.26 5.81 -7.81
N SER A 45 -0.97 6.00 -7.51
CA SER A 45 0.00 4.90 -7.45
C SER A 45 -0.35 3.88 -6.35
N LYS A 46 -0.88 4.37 -5.22
CA LYS A 46 -1.29 3.50 -4.11
C LYS A 46 -2.60 2.78 -4.41
N LEU A 47 -3.50 3.38 -5.19
CA LEU A 47 -4.66 2.69 -5.75
C LEU A 47 -4.24 1.62 -6.78
N ALA A 48 -3.28 1.93 -7.64
CA ALA A 48 -2.75 0.95 -8.60
C ALA A 48 -2.20 -0.28 -7.89
N ASN A 49 -1.50 -0.13 -6.77
CA ASN A 49 -1.03 -1.26 -5.96
C ASN A 49 -2.16 -2.15 -5.43
N VAL A 50 -3.25 -1.54 -4.92
CA VAL A 50 -4.42 -2.29 -4.42
C VAL A 50 -5.11 -3.05 -5.56
N LEU A 51 -5.36 -2.38 -6.69
CA LEU A 51 -5.97 -3.03 -7.85
C LEU A 51 -5.07 -4.11 -8.45
N HIS A 52 -3.75 -3.89 -8.46
CA HIS A 52 -2.79 -4.89 -8.92
C HIS A 52 -2.83 -6.14 -8.05
N ALA A 53 -2.89 -6.00 -6.72
CA ALA A 53 -3.03 -7.14 -5.82
C ALA A 53 -4.33 -7.92 -6.07
N ARG A 54 -5.44 -7.21 -6.31
CA ARG A 54 -6.74 -7.81 -6.61
C ARG A 54 -6.73 -8.58 -7.94
N GLU A 55 -6.25 -7.95 -9.00
CA GLU A 55 -6.14 -8.57 -10.32
C GLU A 55 -5.16 -9.75 -10.32
N LEU A 56 -4.02 -9.61 -9.63
CA LEU A 56 -3.05 -10.68 -9.51
C LEU A 56 -3.63 -11.89 -8.77
N ALA A 57 -4.43 -11.65 -7.72
CA ALA A 57 -5.14 -12.73 -7.02
C ALA A 57 -6.11 -13.47 -7.93
N THR A 58 -6.91 -12.76 -8.74
CA THR A 58 -7.81 -13.35 -9.74
C THR A 58 -7.04 -14.24 -10.73
N ARG A 59 -5.91 -13.75 -11.24
CA ARG A 59 -5.09 -14.50 -12.20
C ARG A 59 -4.41 -15.74 -11.61
N LEU A 60 -4.21 -15.76 -10.30
CA LEU A 60 -3.53 -16.83 -9.58
C LEU A 60 -4.50 -17.79 -8.88
N GLU A 61 -5.80 -17.63 -9.11
CA GLU A 61 -6.82 -18.54 -8.59
C GLU A 61 -6.51 -20.00 -9.00
N GLY A 62 -6.64 -20.92 -8.04
CA GLY A 62 -6.30 -22.33 -8.24
C GLY A 62 -4.81 -22.68 -8.21
N THR A 63 -3.90 -21.70 -8.12
CA THR A 63 -2.44 -21.95 -8.15
C THR A 63 -1.76 -22.04 -6.78
N GLN A 64 -2.53 -21.95 -5.68
CA GLN A 64 -2.04 -21.89 -4.29
C GLN A 64 -1.06 -20.72 -4.02
N VAL A 65 -1.06 -19.70 -4.89
CA VAL A 65 -0.36 -18.43 -4.67
C VAL A 65 -1.39 -17.38 -4.27
N THR A 66 -1.19 -16.74 -3.12
CA THR A 66 -2.09 -15.69 -2.63
C THR A 66 -1.43 -14.33 -2.72
N CYS A 67 -2.25 -13.27 -2.82
CA CYS A 67 -1.77 -11.90 -2.92
C CYS A 67 -2.54 -11.00 -1.95
N TYR A 68 -1.86 -10.04 -1.30
CA TYR A 68 -2.49 -9.10 -0.37
C TYR A 68 -1.94 -7.70 -0.60
N ALA A 69 -2.82 -6.70 -0.55
CA ALA A 69 -2.40 -5.29 -0.46
C ALA A 69 -2.36 -4.88 1.01
N VAL A 70 -1.29 -4.21 1.45
CA VAL A 70 -1.12 -3.86 2.86
C VAL A 70 -0.81 -2.38 3.05
N HIS A 71 -1.40 -1.76 4.05
CA HIS A 71 -0.98 -0.45 4.53
C HIS A 71 -0.23 -0.61 5.85
N PRO A 72 1.03 -0.13 5.92
CA PRO A 72 1.85 -0.26 7.12
C PRO A 72 1.48 0.74 8.22
N GLY A 73 0.40 1.52 8.07
CA GLY A 73 0.13 2.69 8.90
C GLY A 73 0.90 3.93 8.44
N PHE A 74 0.81 5.01 9.20
CA PHE A 74 1.66 6.17 9.03
C PHE A 74 3.04 5.80 9.58
N VAL A 75 3.97 5.38 8.73
CA VAL A 75 5.35 5.01 9.12
C VAL A 75 6.28 6.10 8.65
N ASN A 76 7.36 6.36 9.39
CA ASN A 76 8.35 7.44 9.11
C ASN A 76 9.15 7.12 7.88
N THR A 77 8.45 7.22 6.76
CA THR A 77 8.98 7.26 5.44
C THR A 77 9.27 8.73 5.18
N GLU A 78 10.43 8.99 4.59
CA GLU A 78 10.95 10.28 4.12
C GLU A 78 10.03 10.95 3.05
N LEU A 79 8.71 10.95 3.27
CA LEU A 79 7.66 11.44 2.38
C LEU A 79 7.80 12.94 2.14
N PHE A 80 8.30 13.66 3.15
CA PHE A 80 8.52 15.10 3.14
C PHE A 80 9.96 15.50 2.79
N ARG A 81 10.79 14.56 2.27
CA ARG A 81 12.20 14.86 1.93
C ARG A 81 12.33 16.00 0.91
N HIS A 82 11.33 16.12 0.03
CA HIS A 82 11.24 17.16 -1.01
C HIS A 82 10.36 18.35 -0.61
N THR A 83 9.85 18.39 0.63
CA THR A 83 9.08 19.54 1.12
C THR A 83 10.02 20.72 1.38
N PRO A 84 9.63 21.95 0.96
CA PRO A 84 10.43 23.15 1.20
C PRO A 84 10.81 23.31 2.68
N LEU A 85 12.05 23.71 2.97
CA LEU A 85 12.57 23.83 4.34
C LEU A 85 11.69 24.67 5.27
N TRP A 86 11.05 25.72 4.74
CA TRP A 86 10.18 26.60 5.51
C TRP A 86 8.85 25.96 5.95
N LEU A 87 8.41 24.89 5.27
CA LEU A 87 7.23 24.11 5.63
C LEU A 87 7.54 22.92 6.56
N LYS A 88 8.79 22.46 6.61
CA LYS A 88 9.22 21.36 7.49
C LYS A 88 8.80 21.51 8.96
N PRO A 89 8.94 22.67 9.64
CA PRO A 89 8.55 22.79 11.05
C PRO A 89 7.04 22.63 11.29
N LEU A 90 6.19 22.87 10.28
CA LEU A 90 4.74 22.63 10.37
C LEU A 90 4.40 21.13 10.27
N PHE A 91 5.15 20.38 9.46
CA PHE A 91 4.91 18.95 9.23
C PHE A 91 5.64 18.05 10.23
N LEU A 92 6.78 18.46 10.79
CA LEU A 92 7.57 17.68 11.75
C LEU A 92 6.80 17.21 13.01
N PRO A 93 5.98 18.04 13.70
CA PRO A 93 5.19 17.57 14.83
C PRO A 93 4.05 16.64 14.41
N LEU A 94 3.48 16.83 13.22
CA LEU A 94 2.48 15.93 12.65
C LEU A 94 3.12 14.58 12.28
N VAL A 95 4.36 14.60 11.78
CA VAL A 95 5.15 13.40 11.54
C VAL A 95 5.41 12.69 12.86
N TRP A 96 5.94 13.38 13.86
CA TRP A 96 6.27 12.76 15.15
C TRP A 96 5.04 12.20 15.91
N LEU A 97 3.89 12.86 15.83
CA LEU A 97 2.67 12.45 16.56
C LEU A 97 1.91 11.29 15.90
N PHE A 98 1.93 11.20 14.56
CA PHE A 98 1.16 10.20 13.83
C PHE A 98 1.99 9.02 13.35
N PHE A 99 3.33 9.11 13.38
CA PHE A 99 4.17 8.14 12.73
C PHE A 99 4.66 7.05 13.69
N ARG A 100 4.33 5.81 13.33
CA ARG A 100 4.76 4.57 13.97
C ARG A 100 6.22 4.23 13.67
N ASP A 101 6.81 3.47 14.58
CA ASP A 101 8.13 2.89 14.36
C ASP A 101 8.12 1.91 13.19
N ALA A 102 9.27 1.72 12.54
CA ALA A 102 9.38 0.81 11.40
C ALA A 102 8.96 -0.64 11.76
N ALA A 103 9.25 -1.07 13.00
CA ALA A 103 8.86 -2.38 13.51
C ALA A 103 7.33 -2.52 13.65
N GLU A 104 6.65 -1.47 14.11
CA GLU A 104 5.19 -1.41 14.19
C GLU A 104 4.57 -1.34 12.78
N GLY A 105 5.21 -0.61 11.87
CA GLY A 105 4.78 -0.50 10.48
C GLY A 105 4.86 -1.82 9.71
N ALA A 106 5.85 -2.64 10.02
CA ALA A 106 6.04 -3.95 9.41
C ALA A 106 4.98 -4.98 9.82
N GLN A 107 4.25 -4.76 10.92
CA GLN A 107 3.34 -5.76 11.50
C GLN A 107 2.30 -6.25 10.51
N THR A 108 1.67 -5.35 9.73
CA THR A 108 0.64 -5.77 8.76
C THR A 108 1.25 -6.56 7.60
N CYS A 109 2.45 -6.18 7.14
CA CYS A 109 3.17 -6.91 6.11
C CYS A 109 3.52 -8.33 6.59
N LEU A 110 4.05 -8.43 7.81
CA LEU A 110 4.39 -9.72 8.43
C LEU A 110 3.14 -10.56 8.64
N HIS A 111 2.06 -9.98 9.15
CA HIS A 111 0.78 -10.67 9.31
C HIS A 111 0.30 -11.30 8.00
N CYS A 112 0.25 -10.56 6.91
CA CYS A 112 -0.14 -11.13 5.60
C CYS A 112 0.88 -12.17 5.08
N ALA A 113 2.17 -11.99 5.39
CA ALA A 113 3.21 -12.92 4.97
C ALA A 113 3.19 -14.25 5.75
N THR A 114 2.80 -14.25 7.03
CA THR A 114 3.00 -15.41 7.92
C THR A 114 1.74 -15.99 8.54
N GLN A 115 0.64 -15.24 8.65
CA GLN A 115 -0.57 -15.71 9.33
C GLN A 115 -1.30 -16.78 8.51
N GLU A 116 -1.56 -17.94 9.10
CA GLU A 116 -2.38 -19.00 8.49
C GLU A 116 -3.87 -18.62 8.43
N GLY A 117 -4.60 -19.16 7.44
CA GLY A 117 -6.06 -18.96 7.31
C GLY A 117 -6.45 -17.67 6.57
N LEU A 118 -5.47 -16.96 6.00
CA LEU A 118 -5.71 -15.76 5.20
C LEU A 118 -5.99 -16.05 3.72
N GLU A 119 -5.89 -17.31 3.28
CA GLU A 119 -5.92 -17.70 1.87
C GLU A 119 -7.21 -17.27 1.18
N ARG A 120 -8.35 -17.38 1.89
CA ARG A 120 -9.68 -16.93 1.43
C ARG A 120 -9.80 -15.42 1.21
N PHE A 121 -8.85 -14.64 1.73
CA PHE A 121 -8.80 -13.19 1.60
C PHE A 121 -7.78 -12.74 0.55
N SER A 122 -7.32 -13.63 -0.34
CA SER A 122 -6.47 -13.26 -1.47
C SER A 122 -7.13 -12.14 -2.29
N GLY A 123 -6.34 -11.15 -2.68
CA GLY A 123 -6.75 -9.96 -3.42
C GLY A 123 -7.31 -8.83 -2.57
N ARG A 124 -7.37 -8.98 -1.24
CA ARG A 124 -7.94 -7.98 -0.32
C ARG A 124 -6.89 -7.03 0.26
N TYR A 125 -7.40 -5.93 0.82
CA TYR A 125 -6.59 -4.91 1.47
C TYR A 125 -6.60 -5.07 3.00
N PHE A 126 -5.41 -4.96 3.60
CA PHE A 126 -5.19 -5.08 5.04
C PHE A 126 -4.54 -3.82 5.60
N ALA A 127 -4.98 -3.43 6.79
CA ALA A 127 -4.35 -2.40 7.61
C ALA A 127 -4.52 -2.78 9.09
N ASP A 128 -3.54 -2.45 9.92
CA ASP A 128 -3.54 -2.78 11.35
C ASP A 128 -3.77 -4.28 11.62
N CYS A 129 -3.16 -5.14 10.80
CA CYS A 129 -3.33 -6.60 10.82
C CYS A 129 -4.80 -7.06 10.70
N ARG A 130 -5.65 -6.28 10.05
CA ARG A 130 -7.07 -6.56 9.84
C ARG A 130 -7.47 -6.34 8.39
N LEU A 131 -8.41 -7.16 7.93
CA LEU A 131 -9.12 -6.96 6.66
C LEU A 131 -9.88 -5.64 6.72
N GLN A 132 -9.86 -4.89 5.62
CA GLN A 132 -10.47 -3.57 5.52
C GLN A 132 -11.53 -3.55 4.42
N GLU A 133 -12.80 -3.43 4.78
CA GLU A 133 -13.89 -3.31 3.79
C GLU A 133 -14.10 -1.84 3.40
N PRO A 134 -14.45 -1.52 2.14
CA PRO A 134 -14.80 -2.43 1.04
C PRO A 134 -13.63 -2.88 0.13
N TRP A 135 -12.37 -2.84 0.60
CA TRP A 135 -11.16 -2.94 -0.24
C TRP A 135 -10.50 -4.32 -0.29
#